data_AF-A0A6P9EMA6-F1
#
_entry.id   AF-A0A6P9EMA6-F1
#
_cell.length_a   1.000
_cell.length_b   1.000
_cell.length_c   1.000
_cell.angle_alpha   90.00
_cell.angle_beta   90.00
_cell.angle_gamma   90.00
#
_symmetry.space_group_name_H-M   'P 1'
#
loop_
_entity.id
_entity.type
_entity.pdbx_description
1 polymer ?
#
loop_
_entity_poly.entity_id
_entity_poly.type
_entity_poly.pdbx_seq_one_letter_code
_entity_poly.pdbx_strand_id
1 'polypeptide(L)'
;MIHSVNMLSLSMARGIMSFPAVLTTLFVLLLFHQTCSVKDIHLTEAGNGTCSPSSCGSIQNISYPFRLMEDPPNCGDQRYKLSCENNIAVLYLYGGKYYVREINYSDYTIRVVDSGIQRANFSSIPRYFLTDYNFSYVDPYSYPEGTYYFNKVDSIYYARTISIAFLSCEKQVINSEYSDLNIPTNCSEKGVYSSKYSSSSSQMHRYVAYDLTPLPEEVEESCRLDIISLISLEADGYTEAAHRYKKAAPSCEEIHNELLYGFMLYWFQVYCKCDAGPSM
;
A
#
# COMPACT_ATOMS: atom_id res chain seq x y z
N MET A 1 -21.15 -7.79 -51.59
CA MET A 1 -20.03 -8.39 -52.34
C MET A 1 -19.12 -8.98 -51.27
N ILE A 2 -19.21 -10.30 -51.11
CA ILE A 2 -18.57 -11.08 -50.06
C ILE A 2 -17.10 -11.24 -50.46
N HIS A 3 -16.17 -10.79 -49.62
CA HIS A 3 -14.76 -11.18 -49.74
C HIS A 3 -14.37 -11.97 -48.50
N SER A 4 -14.19 -13.27 -48.72
CA SER A 4 -13.72 -14.28 -47.81
C SER A 4 -12.29 -13.97 -47.34
N VAL A 5 -12.03 -14.07 -46.03
CA VAL A 5 -10.67 -14.13 -45.48
C VAL A 5 -10.44 -15.57 -45.02
N ASN A 6 -9.45 -16.23 -45.61
CA ASN A 6 -9.08 -17.61 -45.32
C ASN A 6 -8.60 -17.75 -43.87
N MET A 7 -9.22 -18.67 -43.11
CA MET A 7 -8.66 -19.22 -41.89
C MET A 7 -7.46 -20.11 -42.23
N LEU A 8 -6.26 -19.71 -41.80
CA LEU A 8 -5.15 -20.64 -41.65
C LEU A 8 -5.37 -21.44 -40.36
N SER A 9 -5.82 -22.68 -40.52
CA SER A 9 -5.85 -23.70 -39.48
C SER A 9 -4.41 -24.02 -39.03
N LEU A 10 -4.04 -23.63 -37.81
CA LEU A 10 -2.82 -24.13 -37.15
C LEU A 10 -3.08 -25.57 -36.67
N SER A 11 -2.76 -26.52 -37.54
CA SER A 11 -2.55 -27.92 -37.15
C SER A 11 -1.31 -28.00 -36.27
N MET A 12 -1.47 -28.40 -35.01
CA MET A 12 -0.33 -28.78 -34.16
C MET A 12 0.21 -30.13 -34.63
N ALA A 13 1.17 -30.08 -35.55
CA ALA A 13 2.05 -31.21 -35.79
C ALA A 13 3.08 -31.28 -34.65
N ARG A 14 3.15 -32.42 -33.95
CA ARG A 14 4.24 -32.74 -33.01
C ARG A 14 5.54 -32.91 -33.81
N GLY A 15 6.17 -31.79 -34.16
CA GLY A 15 7.52 -31.71 -34.69
C GLY A 15 8.47 -31.22 -33.61
N ILE A 16 9.63 -31.87 -33.47
CA ILE A 16 10.72 -31.40 -32.62
C ILE A 16 11.18 -30.06 -33.20
N MET A 17 10.81 -28.95 -32.56
CA MET A 17 11.28 -27.62 -32.97
C MET A 17 12.79 -27.57 -32.80
N SER A 18 13.50 -27.22 -33.87
CA SER A 18 14.95 -27.04 -33.82
C SER A 18 15.32 -25.92 -32.85
N PHE A 19 16.42 -26.08 -32.11
CA PHE A 19 16.96 -25.13 -31.12
C PHE A 19 16.91 -23.64 -31.54
N PRO A 20 17.13 -23.27 -32.83
CA PRO A 20 17.04 -21.88 -33.27
C PRO A 20 15.62 -21.30 -33.23
N ALA A 21 14.59 -22.12 -33.47
CA ALA A 21 13.18 -21.69 -33.52
C ALA A 21 12.58 -21.47 -32.12
N VAL A 22 13.09 -22.18 -31.12
CA VAL A 22 12.76 -21.94 -29.71
C VAL A 22 13.45 -20.66 -29.21
N LEU A 23 14.67 -20.42 -29.65
CA LEU A 23 15.42 -19.22 -29.29
C LEU A 23 14.78 -17.95 -29.88
N THR A 24 14.30 -18.00 -31.13
CA THR A 24 13.62 -16.85 -31.75
C THR A 24 12.26 -16.56 -31.12
N THR A 25 11.50 -17.58 -30.72
CA THR A 25 10.22 -17.40 -30.01
C THR A 25 10.43 -16.83 -28.60
N LEU A 26 11.45 -17.28 -27.87
CA LEU A 26 11.88 -16.67 -26.60
C LEU A 26 12.36 -15.23 -26.77
N PHE A 27 13.12 -14.92 -27.84
CA PHE A 27 13.59 -13.56 -28.11
C PHE A 27 12.42 -12.62 -28.44
N VAL A 28 11.42 -13.09 -29.18
CA VAL A 28 10.19 -12.33 -29.46
C VAL A 28 9.39 -12.11 -28.18
N LEU A 29 9.24 -13.12 -27.32
CA LEU A 29 8.58 -12.98 -26.01
C LEU A 29 9.34 -12.03 -25.05
N LEU A 30 10.68 -12.05 -25.09
CA LEU A 30 11.55 -11.11 -24.36
C LEU A 30 11.43 -9.68 -24.90
N LEU A 31 11.23 -9.49 -26.21
CA LEU A 31 10.94 -8.18 -26.81
C LEU A 31 9.53 -7.68 -26.46
N PHE A 32 8.58 -8.59 -26.17
CA PHE A 32 7.25 -8.24 -25.65
C PHE A 32 7.24 -7.98 -24.12
N HIS A 33 8.27 -8.39 -23.38
CA HIS A 33 8.49 -7.96 -21.99
C HIS A 33 9.18 -6.59 -21.96
N GLN A 34 8.37 -5.58 -22.25
CA GLN A 34 8.40 -4.26 -21.62
C GLN A 34 9.73 -3.49 -21.63
N THR A 35 9.99 -2.75 -22.71
CA THR A 35 10.69 -1.46 -22.57
C THR A 35 9.70 -0.43 -22.03
N CYS A 36 9.73 -0.19 -20.72
CA CYS A 36 9.13 1.00 -20.14
C CYS A 36 9.97 2.20 -20.58
N SER A 37 9.62 2.83 -21.70
CA SER A 37 10.27 4.07 -22.11
C SER A 37 9.67 5.23 -21.33
N VAL A 38 10.48 5.86 -20.48
CA VAL A 38 10.22 7.21 -19.99
C VAL A 38 10.24 8.11 -21.23
N LYS A 39 9.07 8.40 -21.80
CA LYS A 39 8.94 9.53 -22.70
C LYS A 39 9.00 10.76 -21.82
N ASP A 40 9.83 11.74 -22.17
CA ASP A 40 9.74 13.09 -21.61
C ASP A 40 8.33 13.61 -21.87
N ILE A 41 7.47 13.52 -20.87
CA ILE A 41 6.11 14.06 -20.96
C ILE A 41 6.25 15.56 -20.71
N HIS A 42 6.33 16.30 -21.81
CA HIS A 42 5.91 17.69 -21.83
C HIS A 42 4.59 17.81 -21.05
N LEU A 43 4.60 18.66 -20.01
CA LEU A 43 3.42 19.19 -19.34
C LEU A 43 2.61 20.02 -20.35
N THR A 44 2.01 19.37 -21.33
CA THR A 44 1.13 20.00 -22.31
C THR A 44 -0.22 19.32 -22.22
N GLU A 45 -1.04 19.92 -21.38
CA GLU A 45 -2.45 20.20 -21.65
C GLU A 45 -3.27 19.02 -22.18
N ALA A 46 -3.92 18.31 -21.26
CA ALA A 46 -5.21 17.71 -21.58
C ALA A 46 -6.19 18.85 -21.93
N GLY A 47 -6.31 19.17 -23.22
CA GLY A 47 -7.43 19.90 -23.83
C GLY A 47 -7.84 21.23 -23.19
N ASN A 48 -7.20 22.33 -23.58
CA ASN A 48 -7.76 23.69 -23.72
C ASN A 48 -8.71 24.24 -22.62
N GLY A 49 -8.53 23.81 -21.38
CA GLY A 49 -9.19 24.34 -20.19
C GLY A 49 -8.40 23.93 -18.97
N THR A 50 -7.67 24.86 -18.38
CA THR A 50 -6.97 24.63 -17.12
C THR A 50 -8.00 24.25 -16.05
N CYS A 51 -8.02 22.98 -15.64
CA CYS A 51 -8.85 22.55 -14.53
C CYS A 51 -8.40 23.31 -13.29
N SER A 52 -9.30 24.11 -12.72
CA SER A 52 -9.04 24.76 -11.44
C SER A 52 -8.94 23.67 -10.37
N PRO A 53 -8.01 23.78 -9.41
CA PRO A 53 -7.92 22.83 -8.33
C PRO A 53 -9.22 22.75 -7.52
N SER A 54 -9.60 21.53 -7.16
CA SER A 54 -10.73 21.25 -6.28
C SER A 54 -10.29 21.22 -4.82
N SER A 55 -11.25 21.20 -3.90
CA SER A 55 -10.98 21.16 -2.46
C SER A 55 -11.98 20.25 -1.74
N CYS A 56 -11.53 19.64 -0.65
CA CYS A 56 -12.36 18.84 0.26
C CYS A 56 -11.77 18.86 1.68
N GLY A 57 -12.50 19.43 2.63
CA GLY A 57 -12.06 19.44 4.03
C GLY A 57 -10.76 20.19 4.25
N SER A 58 -9.78 19.51 4.85
CA SER A 58 -8.44 20.06 5.05
C SER A 58 -7.59 20.05 3.77
N ILE A 59 -7.99 19.33 2.72
CA ILE A 59 -7.24 19.25 1.46
C ILE A 59 -7.77 20.34 0.52
N GLN A 60 -7.05 21.45 0.44
CA GLN A 60 -7.51 22.66 -0.25
C GLN A 60 -7.08 22.76 -1.72
N ASN A 61 -6.10 21.96 -2.14
CA ASN A 61 -5.52 22.01 -3.47
C ASN A 61 -5.42 20.60 -4.07
N ILE A 62 -6.55 20.10 -4.57
CA ILE A 62 -6.65 18.84 -5.30
C ILE A 62 -6.54 19.17 -6.78
N SER A 63 -5.35 18.99 -7.33
CA SER A 63 -5.01 19.19 -8.72
C SER A 63 -4.44 17.91 -9.35
N TYR A 64 -4.22 17.94 -10.67
CA TYR A 64 -3.65 16.83 -11.43
C TYR A 64 -2.41 16.24 -10.73
N PRO A 65 -2.31 14.91 -10.57
CA PRO A 65 -3.17 13.90 -11.18
C PRO A 65 -4.47 13.60 -10.43
N PHE A 66 -4.59 14.02 -9.18
CA PHE A 66 -5.77 13.77 -8.37
C PHE A 66 -6.99 14.50 -8.92
N ARG A 67 -8.15 13.89 -8.69
CA ARG A 67 -9.46 14.46 -8.96
C ARG A 67 -10.46 14.01 -7.92
N LEU A 68 -11.45 14.84 -7.65
CA LEU A 68 -12.67 14.40 -6.99
C LEU A 68 -13.54 13.61 -7.97
N MET A 69 -14.43 12.78 -7.44
CA MET A 69 -15.40 12.04 -8.25
C MET A 69 -16.33 13.00 -9.01
N GLU A 70 -16.64 14.13 -8.40
CA GLU A 70 -17.53 15.18 -8.90
C GLU A 70 -16.84 16.14 -9.88
N ASP A 71 -15.52 16.07 -10.03
CA ASP A 71 -14.79 16.93 -10.97
C ASP A 71 -15.21 16.65 -12.42
N PRO A 72 -15.12 17.63 -13.33
CA PRO A 72 -15.39 17.42 -14.74
C PRO A 72 -14.65 16.20 -15.31
N PRO A 73 -15.24 15.45 -16.26
CA PRO A 73 -14.63 14.23 -16.80
C PRO A 73 -13.22 14.44 -17.39
N ASN A 74 -12.93 15.64 -17.90
CA ASN A 74 -11.65 16.04 -18.48
C ASN A 74 -10.59 16.50 -17.45
N CYS A 75 -10.90 16.52 -16.15
CA CYS A 75 -9.98 16.96 -15.10
C CYS A 75 -9.37 15.80 -14.32
N GLY A 76 -8.05 15.83 -14.14
CA GLY A 76 -7.30 14.79 -13.43
C GLY A 76 -7.29 13.43 -14.13
N ASP A 77 -6.59 12.47 -13.53
CA ASP A 77 -6.47 11.11 -14.03
C ASP A 77 -7.47 10.19 -13.30
N GLN A 78 -8.15 9.33 -14.06
CA GLN A 78 -9.19 8.43 -13.54
C GLN A 78 -8.67 7.43 -12.51
N ARG A 79 -7.36 7.14 -12.52
CA ARG A 79 -6.69 6.25 -11.56
C ARG A 79 -6.50 6.88 -10.18
N TYR A 80 -6.48 8.21 -10.11
CA TYR A 80 -6.21 9.00 -8.88
C TYR A 80 -7.47 9.70 -8.35
N LYS A 81 -8.59 8.99 -8.37
CA LYS A 81 -9.88 9.49 -7.85
C LYS A 81 -9.90 9.49 -6.33
N LEU A 82 -10.39 10.59 -5.77
CA LEU A 82 -10.72 10.74 -4.37
C LEU A 82 -12.23 11.01 -4.23
N SER A 83 -12.85 10.53 -3.16
CA SER A 83 -14.21 10.93 -2.78
C SER A 83 -14.15 12.06 -1.76
N CYS A 84 -15.16 12.92 -1.71
CA CYS A 84 -15.33 13.90 -0.64
C CYS A 84 -16.55 13.55 0.22
N GLU A 85 -16.32 12.91 1.36
CA GLU A 85 -17.39 12.41 2.22
C GLU A 85 -17.44 13.19 3.53
N ASN A 86 -18.56 13.85 3.80
CA ASN A 86 -18.73 14.68 5.00
C ASN A 86 -17.56 15.67 5.21
N ASN A 87 -17.13 16.32 4.12
CA ASN A 87 -15.99 17.24 4.11
C ASN A 87 -14.65 16.59 4.51
N ILE A 88 -14.47 15.29 4.21
CA ILE A 88 -13.23 14.55 4.39
C ILE A 88 -12.85 13.89 3.06
N ALA A 89 -11.64 14.14 2.58
CA ALA A 89 -11.11 13.47 1.40
C ALA A 89 -10.84 11.99 1.71
N VAL A 90 -11.35 11.09 0.87
CA VAL A 90 -11.28 9.64 1.04
C VAL A 90 -10.62 9.00 -0.17
N LEU A 91 -9.63 8.15 0.09
CA LEU A 91 -9.06 7.22 -0.87
C LEU A 91 -9.64 5.83 -0.63
N TYR A 92 -10.18 5.22 -1.68
CA TYR A 92 -10.56 3.82 -1.69
C TYR A 92 -9.46 3.01 -2.37
N LEU A 93 -8.92 2.02 -1.68
CA LEU A 93 -7.76 1.25 -2.14
C LEU A 93 -7.88 -0.21 -1.69
N TYR A 94 -7.83 -1.15 -2.65
CA TYR A 94 -7.98 -2.60 -2.42
C TYR A 94 -9.18 -2.99 -1.52
N GLY A 95 -10.32 -2.33 -1.70
CA GLY A 95 -11.52 -2.54 -0.87
C GLY A 95 -11.49 -1.88 0.51
N GLY A 96 -10.37 -1.26 0.88
CA GLY A 96 -10.22 -0.45 2.08
C GLY A 96 -10.63 1.01 1.88
N LYS A 97 -10.96 1.66 2.99
CA LYS A 97 -11.33 3.08 3.06
C LYS A 97 -10.34 3.85 3.93
N TYR A 98 -9.67 4.82 3.34
CA TYR A 98 -8.62 5.59 3.99
C TYR A 98 -8.90 7.09 3.91
N TYR A 99 -8.71 7.80 5.02
CA TYR A 99 -8.81 9.24 5.06
C TYR A 99 -7.50 9.87 4.59
N VAL A 100 -7.59 10.75 3.59
CA VAL A 100 -6.43 11.49 3.09
C VAL A 100 -6.07 12.57 4.10
N ARG A 101 -4.83 12.56 4.57
CA ARG A 101 -4.28 13.56 5.49
C ARG A 101 -3.51 14.63 4.76
N GLU A 102 -2.82 14.26 3.70
CA GLU A 102 -1.90 15.14 2.99
C GLU A 102 -1.66 14.62 1.57
N ILE A 103 -1.53 15.55 0.62
CA ILE A 103 -1.05 15.29 -0.73
C ILE A 103 0.15 16.20 -0.94
N ASN A 104 1.31 15.62 -1.21
CA ASN A 104 2.53 16.35 -1.51
C ASN A 104 2.89 16.16 -2.98
N TYR A 105 2.79 17.26 -3.72
CA TYR A 105 3.07 17.34 -5.16
C TYR A 105 4.55 17.38 -5.52
N SER A 106 5.40 17.84 -4.59
CA SER A 106 6.85 17.90 -4.79
C SER A 106 7.49 16.52 -4.65
N ASP A 107 7.05 15.76 -3.64
CA ASP A 107 7.62 14.46 -3.28
C ASP A 107 6.82 13.28 -3.86
N TYR A 108 5.75 13.57 -4.62
CA TYR A 108 4.85 12.58 -5.22
C TYR A 108 4.25 11.60 -4.20
N THR A 109 3.93 12.09 -2.99
CA THR A 109 3.34 11.28 -1.93
C THR A 109 1.90 11.67 -1.62
N ILE A 110 1.15 10.69 -1.13
CA ILE A 110 -0.15 10.88 -0.47
C ILE A 110 -0.09 10.13 0.86
N ARG A 111 -0.43 10.81 1.95
CA ARG A 111 -0.48 10.21 3.29
C ARG A 111 -1.91 9.95 3.68
N VAL A 112 -2.19 8.71 4.08
CA VAL A 112 -3.53 8.24 4.39
C VAL A 112 -3.59 7.51 5.72
N VAL A 113 -4.76 7.51 6.34
CA VAL A 113 -5.03 6.83 7.63
C VAL A 113 -6.22 5.90 7.45
N ASP A 114 -6.12 4.66 7.94
CA ASP A 114 -7.23 3.71 7.95
C ASP A 114 -8.44 4.32 8.70
N SER A 115 -9.62 4.29 8.07
CA SER A 115 -10.82 4.94 8.63
C SER A 115 -11.38 4.28 9.89
N GLY A 116 -10.86 3.11 10.28
CA GLY A 116 -11.10 2.45 11.56
C GLY A 116 -10.36 3.09 12.74
N ILE A 117 -9.28 3.83 12.49
CA ILE A 117 -8.48 4.48 13.53
C ILE A 117 -9.18 5.74 14.03
N GLN A 118 -9.42 5.79 15.34
CA GLN A 118 -10.16 6.88 15.99
C GLN A 118 -9.23 7.65 16.91
N ARG A 119 -9.10 8.97 16.70
CA ARG A 119 -8.20 9.85 17.47
C ARG A 119 -8.38 9.73 19.00
N ALA A 120 -9.61 9.58 19.48
CA ALA A 120 -9.90 9.55 20.92
C ALA A 120 -9.93 8.12 21.53
N ASN A 121 -9.60 7.10 20.74
CA ASN A 121 -9.64 5.70 21.18
C ASN A 121 -8.29 5.04 20.91
N PHE A 122 -7.41 5.05 21.91
CA PHE A 122 -6.07 4.44 21.86
C PHE A 122 -6.08 2.91 21.71
N SER A 123 -7.24 2.28 21.81
CA SER A 123 -7.43 0.85 21.55
C SER A 123 -8.00 0.57 20.15
N SER A 124 -8.17 1.59 19.30
CA SER A 124 -8.59 1.37 17.92
C SER A 124 -7.46 0.73 17.10
N ILE A 125 -7.74 -0.43 16.54
CA ILE A 125 -6.88 -1.10 15.56
C ILE A 125 -7.39 -0.83 14.13
N PRO A 126 -6.57 -1.06 13.09
CA PRO A 126 -6.99 -0.91 11.71
C PRO A 126 -8.25 -1.71 11.39
N ARG A 127 -9.03 -1.25 10.41
CA ARG A 127 -10.23 -1.95 9.96
C ARG A 127 -9.97 -2.79 8.70
N TYR A 128 -9.06 -2.33 7.84
CA TYR A 128 -8.83 -2.95 6.55
C TYR A 128 -7.46 -3.63 6.55
N PHE A 129 -7.47 -4.89 6.12
CA PHE A 129 -6.25 -5.62 5.88
C PHE A 129 -5.52 -5.01 4.68
N LEU A 130 -4.26 -4.63 4.88
CA LEU A 130 -3.42 -4.09 3.83
C LEU A 130 -1.97 -4.48 4.09
N THR A 131 -1.33 -5.02 3.05
CA THR A 131 0.07 -5.43 3.06
C THR A 131 0.76 -4.97 1.79
N ASP A 132 2.08 -4.94 1.81
CA ASP A 132 2.96 -4.76 0.64
C ASP A 132 2.57 -5.64 -0.57
N TYR A 133 2.19 -6.90 -0.36
CA TYR A 133 1.74 -7.80 -1.43
C TYR A 133 0.45 -7.38 -2.15
N ASN A 134 -0.31 -6.41 -1.61
CA ASN A 134 -1.45 -5.86 -2.33
C ASN A 134 -1.03 -4.97 -3.50
N PHE A 135 0.19 -4.42 -3.47
CA PHE A 135 0.67 -3.48 -4.46
C PHE A 135 1.39 -4.20 -5.60
N SER A 136 0.92 -3.97 -6.82
CA SER A 136 1.55 -4.40 -8.05
C SER A 136 2.35 -3.26 -8.70
N TYR A 137 3.31 -3.61 -9.55
CA TYR A 137 4.08 -2.63 -10.33
C TYR A 137 3.19 -1.74 -11.23
N VAL A 138 2.04 -2.26 -11.67
CA VAL A 138 1.09 -1.53 -12.54
C VAL A 138 0.06 -0.70 -11.77
N ASP A 139 0.07 -0.77 -10.43
CA ASP A 139 -0.89 -0.01 -9.63
C ASP A 139 -0.57 1.48 -9.65
N PRO A 140 -1.59 2.35 -9.55
CA PRO A 140 -1.39 3.80 -9.55
C PRO A 140 -0.63 4.29 -8.32
N TYR A 141 -0.68 3.52 -7.24
CA TYR A 141 0.06 3.79 -6.01
C TYR A 141 1.14 2.73 -5.83
N SER A 142 2.32 3.15 -5.40
CA SER A 142 3.33 2.23 -4.87
C SER A 142 3.60 2.58 -3.42
N TYR A 143 4.01 1.59 -2.63
CA TYR A 143 4.45 1.86 -1.26
C TYR A 143 5.96 2.20 -1.25
N PRO A 144 6.42 3.07 -0.33
CA PRO A 144 7.83 3.33 -0.11
C PRO A 144 8.56 2.08 0.42
N GLU A 145 9.00 1.19 -0.47
CA GLU A 145 9.92 0.11 -0.10
C GLU A 145 11.29 0.74 0.23
N GLY A 146 11.82 0.42 1.42
CA GLY A 146 13.04 1.03 1.92
C GLY A 146 14.25 0.84 1.00
N THR A 147 14.89 1.97 0.67
CA THR A 147 16.22 2.15 0.06
C THR A 147 16.45 1.65 -1.36
N TYR A 148 16.07 2.47 -2.35
CA TYR A 148 16.86 2.57 -3.58
C TYR A 148 18.02 3.55 -3.34
N TYR A 149 19.25 3.03 -3.25
CA TYR A 149 20.46 3.86 -3.21
C TYR A 149 20.65 4.53 -4.58
N PHE A 150 20.12 5.74 -4.77
CA PHE A 150 20.61 6.62 -5.82
C PHE A 150 21.84 7.36 -5.29
N ASN A 151 22.91 7.28 -6.08
CA ASN A 151 24.27 7.71 -5.76
C ASN A 151 24.37 8.99 -4.89
N LYS A 152 25.13 8.82 -3.81
CA LYS A 152 25.86 9.79 -2.97
C LYS A 152 26.08 11.19 -3.58
N VAL A 153 25.05 12.05 -3.64
CA VAL A 153 25.23 13.52 -3.69
C VAL A 153 24.18 14.26 -2.86
N ASP A 154 22.93 13.78 -2.72
CA ASP A 154 21.95 14.40 -1.82
C ASP A 154 21.15 13.31 -1.06
N SER A 155 21.31 13.24 0.26
CA SER A 155 20.52 12.35 1.12
C SER A 155 19.11 12.90 1.26
N ILE A 156 18.19 12.48 0.38
CA ILE A 156 16.76 12.75 0.60
C ILE A 156 16.24 11.66 1.54
N TYR A 157 15.99 12.04 2.79
CA TYR A 157 15.45 11.18 3.83
C TYR A 157 13.95 10.96 3.57
N TYR A 158 13.59 9.81 3.01
CA TYR A 158 12.17 9.47 2.81
C TYR A 158 11.63 8.68 3.99
N ALA A 159 10.40 8.98 4.43
CA ALA A 159 9.68 8.14 5.38
C ALA A 159 9.49 6.74 4.78
N ARG A 160 9.75 5.70 5.58
CA ARG A 160 9.60 4.31 5.16
C ARG A 160 8.22 3.82 5.58
N THR A 161 7.43 3.32 4.62
CA THR A 161 6.18 2.64 4.94
C THR A 161 6.49 1.18 5.22
N ILE A 162 6.05 0.67 6.36
CA ILE A 162 6.28 -0.70 6.81
C ILE A 162 4.97 -1.37 7.24
N SER A 163 4.97 -2.70 7.25
CA SER A 163 3.86 -3.49 7.77
C SER A 163 3.85 -3.50 9.30
N ILE A 164 2.64 -3.47 9.87
CA ILE A 164 2.37 -3.75 11.28
C ILE A 164 1.29 -4.83 11.36
N ALA A 165 1.60 -5.94 12.03
CA ALA A 165 0.71 -7.09 12.18
C ALA A 165 0.26 -7.23 13.64
N PHE A 166 -1.04 -7.46 13.85
CA PHE A 166 -1.63 -7.75 15.15
C PHE A 166 -1.95 -9.23 15.24
N LEU A 167 -1.50 -9.88 16.32
CA LEU A 167 -1.69 -11.29 16.56
C LEU A 167 -2.35 -11.54 17.93
N SER A 168 -3.19 -12.57 17.99
CA SER A 168 -3.80 -13.08 19.21
C SER A 168 -3.47 -14.56 19.39
N CYS A 169 -2.92 -14.92 20.53
CA CYS A 169 -2.46 -16.28 20.84
C CYS A 169 -3.17 -16.86 22.05
N GLU A 170 -3.55 -18.14 21.98
CA GLU A 170 -4.17 -18.85 23.11
C GLU A 170 -3.18 -19.11 24.25
N LYS A 171 -1.88 -19.23 23.91
CA LYS A 171 -0.80 -19.44 24.85
C LYS A 171 0.21 -18.32 24.74
N GLN A 172 0.92 -18.07 25.84
CA GLN A 172 2.05 -17.17 25.81
C GLN A 172 3.12 -17.76 24.89
N VAL A 173 3.56 -16.97 23.90
CA VAL A 173 4.71 -17.30 23.08
C VAL A 173 5.97 -17.14 23.94
N ILE A 174 6.68 -18.24 24.19
CA ILE A 174 7.92 -18.29 24.97
C ILE A 174 9.00 -18.90 24.08
N ASN A 175 10.10 -18.18 23.84
CA ASN A 175 11.27 -18.68 23.10
C ASN A 175 10.95 -19.23 21.69
N SER A 176 10.08 -18.55 20.94
CA SER A 176 9.92 -18.77 19.49
C SER A 176 11.22 -18.39 18.76
N GLU A 177 11.57 -19.10 17.69
CA GLU A 177 12.63 -18.68 16.75
C GLU A 177 12.37 -17.27 16.19
N TYR A 178 11.09 -16.85 16.19
CA TYR A 178 10.59 -15.54 15.77
C TYR A 178 10.10 -14.69 16.97
N SER A 179 10.54 -14.99 18.19
CA SER A 179 10.08 -14.29 19.41
C SER A 179 10.43 -12.80 19.43
N ASP A 180 11.54 -12.40 18.81
CA ASP A 180 11.94 -10.99 18.65
C ASP A 180 10.96 -10.19 17.77
N LEU A 181 10.09 -10.88 17.02
CA LEU A 181 9.10 -10.28 16.13
C LEU A 181 7.75 -10.12 16.81
N ASN A 182 7.48 -10.88 17.88
CA ASN A 182 6.22 -10.87 18.59
C ASN A 182 6.35 -10.01 19.84
N ILE A 183 6.09 -8.71 19.71
CA ILE A 183 6.19 -7.78 20.83
C ILE A 183 4.88 -7.83 21.62
N PRO A 184 4.90 -8.23 22.91
CA PRO A 184 3.68 -8.31 23.71
C PRO A 184 2.99 -6.95 23.78
N THR A 185 1.67 -6.94 23.62
CA THR A 185 0.84 -5.74 23.75
C THR A 185 -0.40 -6.00 24.58
N ASN A 186 -0.88 -4.97 25.28
CA ASN A 186 -2.17 -4.99 25.97
C ASN A 186 -3.25 -4.22 25.21
N CYS A 187 -3.02 -3.86 23.94
CA CYS A 187 -3.98 -3.13 23.14
C CYS A 187 -5.10 -4.06 22.71
N SER A 188 -6.25 -4.04 23.43
CA SER A 188 -7.60 -4.38 22.97
C SER A 188 -8.60 -4.53 24.14
N GLU A 189 -9.91 -4.45 23.97
CA GLU A 189 -10.78 -4.54 22.77
C GLU A 189 -12.04 -3.68 23.01
N LYS A 190 -12.79 -3.35 21.94
CA LYS A 190 -14.23 -2.95 21.94
C LYS A 190 -14.79 -2.33 23.24
N GLY A 191 -15.02 -1.02 23.21
CA GLY A 191 -15.84 -0.31 24.20
C GLY A 191 -14.99 0.31 25.30
N VAL A 192 -14.89 1.64 25.36
CA VAL A 192 -15.79 2.42 26.22
C VAL A 192 -15.70 1.94 27.67
N TYR A 193 -14.92 2.68 28.46
CA TYR A 193 -14.75 2.57 29.91
C TYR A 193 -14.35 1.17 30.41
N SER A 194 -13.10 1.10 30.89
CA SER A 194 -12.69 0.08 31.85
C SER A 194 -13.61 0.13 33.08
N SER A 195 -14.72 -0.60 33.04
CA SER A 195 -15.46 -0.98 34.23
C SER A 195 -14.79 -2.22 34.79
N LYS A 196 -14.36 -2.12 36.05
CA LYS A 196 -13.70 -3.11 36.92
C LYS A 196 -14.36 -4.50 37.04
N TYR A 197 -15.30 -4.86 36.18
CA TYR A 197 -16.04 -6.11 36.21
C TYR A 197 -16.30 -6.61 34.79
N SER A 198 -15.28 -7.19 34.17
CA SER A 198 -15.48 -8.15 33.07
C SER A 198 -14.60 -9.36 33.34
N SER A 199 -15.11 -10.22 34.21
CA SER A 199 -14.65 -11.58 34.42
C SER A 199 -15.14 -12.47 33.28
N SER A 200 -14.21 -13.25 32.72
CA SER A 200 -14.35 -14.35 31.76
C SER A 200 -14.58 -14.01 30.28
N SER A 201 -13.48 -13.97 29.54
CA SER A 201 -13.34 -14.48 28.18
C SER A 201 -11.86 -14.84 28.05
N SER A 202 -11.53 -16.04 27.56
CA SER A 202 -10.16 -16.55 27.36
C SER A 202 -9.14 -15.42 27.10
N GLN A 203 -8.24 -15.15 28.05
CA GLN A 203 -7.21 -14.11 27.87
C GLN A 203 -6.26 -14.57 26.78
N MET A 204 -6.56 -14.20 25.54
CA MET A 204 -5.63 -14.35 24.43
C MET A 204 -4.47 -13.37 24.65
N HIS A 205 -3.25 -13.88 24.57
CA HIS A 205 -2.02 -13.10 24.61
C HIS A 205 -1.88 -12.36 23.28
N ARG A 206 -1.75 -11.03 23.33
CA ARG A 206 -1.69 -10.20 22.13
C ARG A 206 -0.28 -9.74 21.84
N TYR A 207 0.02 -9.67 20.55
CA TYR A 207 1.34 -9.30 20.05
C TYR A 207 1.22 -8.37 18.86
N VAL A 208 2.24 -7.54 18.68
CA VAL A 208 2.45 -6.73 17.47
C VAL A 208 3.78 -7.11 16.85
N ALA A 209 3.80 -7.27 15.53
CA ALA A 209 5.01 -7.43 14.74
C ALA A 209 5.17 -6.26 13.76
N TYR A 210 6.39 -5.77 13.61
CA TYR A 210 6.75 -4.65 12.72
C TYR A 210 7.64 -5.11 11.57
N ASP A 211 7.56 -4.39 10.45
CA ASP A 211 8.38 -4.59 9.24
C ASP A 211 8.31 -6.01 8.66
N LEU A 212 7.22 -6.71 8.95
CA LEU A 212 7.00 -8.08 8.51
C LEU A 212 5.54 -8.28 8.14
N THR A 213 5.37 -8.97 7.03
CA THR A 213 4.14 -9.65 6.67
C THR A 213 4.35 -11.12 7.02
N PRO A 214 4.02 -11.56 8.25
CA PRO A 214 4.40 -12.88 8.72
C PRO A 214 3.82 -13.95 7.80
N LEU A 215 4.69 -14.84 7.31
CA LEU A 215 4.24 -16.00 6.56
C LEU A 215 3.48 -16.93 7.53
N PRO A 216 2.50 -17.72 7.05
CA PRO A 216 1.76 -18.65 7.92
C PRO A 216 2.66 -19.59 8.72
N GLU A 217 3.85 -19.91 8.20
CA GLU A 217 4.85 -20.78 8.83
C GLU A 217 5.60 -20.10 9.99
N GLU A 218 5.64 -18.76 10.01
CA GLU A 218 6.33 -17.96 11.04
C GLU A 218 5.39 -17.61 12.21
N VAL A 219 4.09 -17.76 12.02
CA VAL A 219 3.09 -17.57 13.08
C VAL A 219 3.01 -18.85 13.91
N GLU A 220 3.38 -18.73 15.18
CA GLU A 220 3.25 -19.81 16.17
C GLU A 220 1.86 -20.47 16.11
N GLU A 221 1.78 -21.80 16.21
CA GLU A 221 0.53 -22.55 16.01
C GLU A 221 -0.61 -22.11 16.95
N SER A 222 -0.26 -21.62 18.14
CA SER A 222 -1.24 -21.12 19.12
C SER A 222 -1.76 -19.72 18.80
N CYS A 223 -1.20 -19.07 17.78
CA CYS A 223 -1.46 -17.70 17.39
C CYS A 223 -2.33 -17.64 16.13
N ARG A 224 -3.14 -16.58 16.09
CA ARG A 224 -3.91 -16.18 14.93
C ARG A 224 -3.52 -14.76 14.54
N LEU A 225 -3.27 -14.56 13.27
CA LEU A 225 -3.15 -13.23 12.68
C LEU A 225 -4.54 -12.57 12.66
N ASP A 226 -4.69 -11.44 13.36
CA ASP A 226 -5.96 -10.70 13.40
C ASP A 226 -6.05 -9.69 12.25
N ILE A 227 -5.00 -8.87 12.04
CA ILE A 227 -4.94 -7.91 10.93
C ILE A 227 -3.50 -7.50 10.62
N ILE A 228 -3.24 -7.15 9.36
CA ILE A 228 -2.03 -6.44 8.91
C ILE A 228 -2.46 -5.10 8.35
N SER A 229 -1.69 -4.06 8.68
CA SER A 229 -1.84 -2.74 8.09
C SER A 229 -0.48 -2.12 7.85
N LEU A 230 -0.48 -0.87 7.37
CA LEU A 230 0.73 -0.12 7.09
C LEU A 230 0.84 1.10 8.00
N ILE A 231 2.07 1.45 8.35
CA ILE A 231 2.44 2.69 9.04
C ILE A 231 3.66 3.29 8.36
N SER A 232 3.88 4.60 8.55
CA SER A 232 5.14 5.23 8.14
C SER A 232 6.01 5.53 9.36
N LEU A 233 7.28 5.12 9.27
CA LEU A 233 8.33 5.47 10.24
C LEU A 233 9.32 6.44 9.60
N GLU A 234 9.77 7.44 10.36
CA GLU A 234 10.83 8.36 9.93
C GLU A 234 12.16 7.60 9.74
N ALA A 235 12.96 7.95 8.72
CA ALA A 235 14.17 7.20 8.34
C ALA A 235 15.25 7.18 9.44
N ASP A 236 15.50 8.31 10.11
CA ASP A 236 16.40 8.38 11.27
C ASP A 236 15.82 7.64 12.47
N GLY A 237 14.49 7.57 12.52
CA GLY A 237 13.73 6.81 13.50
C GLY A 237 13.62 5.32 13.18
N TYR A 238 13.96 4.81 11.99
CA TYR A 238 13.75 3.38 11.67
C TYR A 238 14.79 2.49 12.36
N THR A 239 16.08 2.83 12.25
CA THR A 239 17.14 2.12 12.98
C THR A 239 16.93 2.28 14.49
N GLU A 240 16.56 3.48 14.94
CA GLU A 240 16.22 3.73 16.34
C GLU A 240 14.95 3.00 16.80
N ALA A 241 13.91 2.88 15.98
CA ALA A 241 12.66 2.19 16.30
C ALA A 241 12.86 0.67 16.31
N ALA A 242 13.55 0.12 15.31
CA ALA A 242 13.95 -1.28 15.31
C ALA A 242 14.83 -1.63 16.52
N HIS A 243 15.75 -0.74 16.92
CA HIS A 243 16.50 -0.88 18.17
C HIS A 243 15.64 -0.67 19.43
N ARG A 244 14.65 0.23 19.41
CA ARG A 244 13.73 0.55 20.52
C ARG A 244 12.79 -0.61 20.81
N TYR A 245 12.17 -1.19 19.77
CA TYR A 245 11.25 -2.32 19.89
C TYR A 245 11.94 -3.60 20.37
N LYS A 246 13.23 -3.78 20.06
CA LYS A 246 14.05 -4.85 20.64
C LYS A 246 14.40 -4.63 22.11
N LYS A 247 14.30 -3.40 22.62
CA LYS A 247 14.69 -3.02 23.99
C LYS A 247 13.50 -2.95 24.95
N ALA A 248 12.33 -2.52 24.47
CA ALA A 248 11.10 -2.43 25.25
C ALA A 248 9.87 -2.53 24.35
N ALA A 249 8.83 -3.21 24.85
CA ALA A 249 7.54 -3.28 24.16
C ALA A 249 6.87 -1.89 24.11
N PRO A 250 6.34 -1.45 22.96
CA PRO A 250 5.68 -0.16 22.84
C PRO A 250 4.34 -0.18 23.56
N SER A 251 3.96 0.99 24.08
CA SER A 251 2.65 1.24 24.67
C SER A 251 1.56 1.31 23.60
N CYS A 252 0.29 1.14 24.00
CA CYS A 252 -0.83 1.34 23.07
C CYS A 252 -0.94 2.74 22.53
N GLU A 253 -0.51 3.74 23.30
CA GLU A 253 -0.49 5.11 22.83
C GLU A 253 0.54 5.30 21.71
N GLU A 254 1.73 4.69 21.82
CA GLU A 254 2.73 4.73 20.76
C GLU A 254 2.23 4.04 19.48
N ILE A 255 1.72 2.81 19.60
CA ILE A 255 1.14 2.08 18.45
C ILE A 255 -0.01 2.87 17.83
N HIS A 256 -0.89 3.43 18.65
CA HIS A 256 -2.02 4.24 18.17
C HIS A 256 -1.57 5.50 17.47
N ASN A 257 -0.55 6.20 17.97
CA ASN A 257 -0.01 7.40 17.36
C ASN A 257 0.59 7.10 15.98
N GLU A 258 1.29 5.97 15.82
CA GLU A 258 1.80 5.50 14.53
C GLU A 258 0.65 5.24 13.54
N LEU A 259 -0.38 4.51 13.98
CA LEU A 259 -1.58 4.25 13.18
C LEU A 259 -2.35 5.52 12.82
N LEU A 260 -2.41 6.49 13.74
CA LEU A 260 -3.11 7.77 13.57
C LEU A 260 -2.33 8.72 12.65
N TYR A 261 -0.99 8.65 12.65
CA TYR A 261 -0.15 9.34 11.67
C TYR A 261 -0.43 8.81 10.26
N GLY A 262 -0.57 7.49 10.15
CA GLY A 262 -0.91 6.77 8.93
C GLY A 262 0.30 6.31 8.14
N PHE A 263 0.11 6.09 6.85
CA PHE A 263 1.17 5.65 5.94
C PHE A 263 1.19 6.45 4.64
N MET A 264 2.37 6.55 4.06
CA MET A 264 2.60 7.21 2.77
C MET A 264 2.52 6.20 1.62
N LEU A 265 1.94 6.66 0.52
CA LEU A 265 1.97 6.01 -0.78
C LEU A 265 2.57 6.99 -1.78
N TYR A 266 3.37 6.48 -2.70
CA TYR A 266 3.82 7.23 -3.86
C TYR A 266 2.82 7.13 -5.00
N TRP A 267 2.73 8.19 -5.80
CA TRP A 267 1.88 8.27 -6.98
C TRP A 267 2.64 8.67 -8.25
N PHE A 268 3.98 8.56 -8.26
CA PHE A 268 4.81 8.86 -9.44
C PHE A 268 4.48 7.99 -10.66
N GLN A 269 3.77 6.86 -10.47
CA GLN A 269 3.30 5.99 -11.55
C GLN A 269 2.39 6.72 -12.55
N VAL A 270 1.88 7.91 -12.24
CA VAL A 270 1.19 8.77 -13.21
C VAL A 270 2.08 9.09 -14.42
N TYR A 271 3.39 9.21 -14.22
CA TYR A 271 4.37 9.53 -15.27
C TYR A 271 4.88 8.27 -15.98
N CYS A 272 4.60 7.08 -15.43
CA CYS A 272 4.92 5.81 -16.05
C CYS A 272 3.75 5.39 -16.96
N LYS A 273 3.94 5.48 -18.28
CA LYS A 273 2.97 4.94 -19.24
C LYS A 273 3.19 3.43 -19.40
N CYS A 274 2.33 2.63 -18.77
CA CYS A 274 2.10 1.27 -19.25
C CYS A 274 1.08 1.37 -20.39
N ASP A 275 1.54 1.34 -21.64
CA ASP A 275 0.65 1.20 -22.78
C ASP A 275 -0.09 -0.14 -22.62
N ALA A 276 -1.38 -0.09 -22.28
CA ALA A 276 -2.25 -1.24 -22.46
C ALA A 276 -2.25 -1.53 -23.96
N GLY A 277 -1.72 -2.69 -24.35
CA GLY A 277 -1.75 -3.14 -25.75
C GLY A 277 -3.18 -3.08 -26.30
N PRO A 278 -3.35 -2.94 -27.63
CA PRO A 278 -4.66 -2.75 -28.23
C PRO A 278 -5.57 -3.91 -27.84
N SER A 279 -6.74 -3.57 -27.28
CA SER A 279 -7.81 -4.52 -27.02
C SER A 279 -8.45 -4.91 -28.35
N MET A 280 -8.32 -6.20 -28.68
CA MET A 280 -9.07 -7.03 -29.65
C MET A 280 -9.31 -6.47 -31.07
#